data_AF-A0A1C6G6H5-F1
#
_entry.id   AF-A0A1C6G6H5-F1
#
_cell.length_a   1.000
_cell.length_b   1.000
_cell.length_c   1.000
_cell.angle_alpha   90.00
_cell.angle_beta   90.00
_cell.angle_gamma   90.00
#
_symmetry.space_group_name_H-M   'P 1'
#
loop_
_entity.id
_entity.type
_entity.pdbx_description
1 polymer ?
#
loop_
_entity_poly.entity_id
_entity_poly.type
_entity_poly.pdbx_seq_one_letter_code
_entity_poly.pdbx_strand_id
1 'polypeptide(L)'
;MEHRRPQYEVYLITLAQNPENQLEIIGANQMLQKTVYRRCPEIIGIACGYGEALELVRQLAEATYKMQKNGDIRRYLGRQQEDESCM
;
A
#
# COMPACT_ATOMS: atom_id res chain seq x y z
N MET A 1 -11.57 22.75 -15.36
CA MET A 1 -11.86 21.44 -14.73
C MET A 1 -10.83 20.45 -15.25
N GLU A 2 -9.92 20.01 -14.41
CA GLU A 2 -8.93 19.00 -14.78
C GLU A 2 -9.60 17.63 -14.81
N HIS A 3 -9.58 16.96 -15.96
CA HIS A 3 -10.19 15.64 -16.13
C HIS A 3 -9.17 14.58 -15.70
N ARG A 4 -9.43 13.90 -14.56
CA ARG A 4 -8.62 12.74 -14.15
C ARG A 4 -8.80 11.64 -15.20
N ARG A 5 -7.70 11.17 -15.78
CA ARG A 5 -7.69 10.08 -16.77
C ARG A 5 -7.50 8.73 -16.08
N PRO A 6 -8.19 7.67 -16.52
CA PRO A 6 -7.93 6.33 -16.01
C PRO A 6 -6.49 5.90 -16.27
N GLN A 7 -5.88 5.27 -15.28
CA GLN A 7 -4.58 4.64 -15.32
C GLN A 7 -4.78 3.12 -15.24
N TYR A 8 -4.70 2.47 -16.39
CA TYR A 8 -4.78 1.01 -16.47
C TYR A 8 -3.45 0.39 -16.06
N GLU A 9 -3.53 -0.84 -15.57
CA GLU A 9 -2.37 -1.62 -15.12
C GLU A 9 -1.58 -1.01 -13.95
N VAL A 10 -1.98 0.14 -13.40
CA VAL A 10 -1.37 0.70 -12.19
C VAL A 10 -2.14 0.22 -10.97
N TYR A 11 -1.41 -0.32 -9.99
CA TYR A 11 -1.94 -0.81 -8.72
C TYR A 11 -1.31 -0.05 -7.56
N LEU A 12 -2.10 0.23 -6.55
CA LEU A 12 -1.70 0.85 -5.29
C LEU A 12 -1.74 -0.21 -4.19
N ILE A 13 -0.69 -0.25 -3.40
CA ILE A 13 -0.65 -1.03 -2.16
C ILE A 13 -0.97 -0.06 -1.04
N THR A 14 -2.03 -0.32 -0.30
CA THR A 14 -2.53 0.54 0.77
C THR A 14 -2.63 -0.22 2.09
N LEU A 15 -2.64 0.50 3.21
CA LEU A 15 -3.06 -0.10 4.48
C LEU A 15 -4.53 -0.53 4.37
N ALA A 16 -4.83 -1.76 4.77
CA ALA A 16 -6.22 -2.21 4.78
C ALA A 16 -7.05 -1.39 5.79
N GLN A 17 -8.32 -1.13 5.50
CA GLN A 17 -9.20 -0.45 6.47
C GLN A 17 -9.85 -1.41 7.46
N ASN A 18 -9.93 -2.69 7.08
CA ASN A 18 -10.43 -3.75 7.95
C ASN A 18 -9.30 -4.26 8.87
N PRO A 19 -9.62 -4.69 10.10
CA PRO A 19 -8.62 -5.14 11.07
C PRO A 19 -8.05 -6.53 10.75
N GLU A 20 -8.74 -7.34 9.94
CA GLU A 20 -8.33 -8.71 9.60
C GLU A 20 -7.16 -8.71 8.62
N ASN A 21 -7.14 -7.78 7.68
CA ASN A 21 -6.10 -7.63 6.69
C ASN A 21 -5.09 -6.56 7.08
N GLN A 22 -3.86 -6.71 6.59
CA GLN A 22 -2.80 -5.72 6.80
C GLN A 22 -2.67 -4.74 5.64
N LEU A 23 -2.78 -5.25 4.41
CA LEU A 23 -2.63 -4.48 3.17
C LEU A 23 -3.79 -4.80 2.21
N GLU A 24 -4.08 -3.85 1.32
CA GLU A 24 -5.00 -4.01 0.20
C GLU A 24 -4.32 -3.59 -1.10
N ILE A 25 -4.45 -4.41 -2.15
CA ILE A 25 -4.04 -4.07 -3.52
C ILE A 25 -5.27 -3.55 -4.26
N ILE A 26 -5.25 -2.28 -4.65
CA ILE A 26 -6.35 -1.64 -5.37
C ILE A 26 -5.87 -1.06 -6.70
N GLY A 27 -6.68 -1.15 -7.75
CA GLY A 27 -6.35 -0.49 -9.02
C GLY A 27 -6.38 1.03 -8.88
N ALA A 28 -5.41 1.74 -9.46
CA ALA A 28 -5.33 3.21 -9.41
C ALA A 28 -6.59 3.89 -9.99
N ASN A 29 -7.27 3.21 -10.93
CA ASN A 29 -8.57 3.63 -11.47
C ASN A 29 -9.65 3.86 -10.40
N GLN A 30 -9.57 3.19 -9.25
CA GLN A 30 -10.53 3.41 -8.17
C GLN A 30 -10.46 4.84 -7.62
N MET A 31 -9.32 5.53 -7.77
CA MET A 31 -9.14 6.93 -7.37
C MET A 31 -9.91 7.95 -8.24
N LEU A 32 -10.51 7.49 -9.35
CA LEU A 32 -11.48 8.29 -10.10
C LEU A 32 -12.78 8.46 -9.32
N GLN A 33 -13.13 7.52 -8.44
CA GLN A 33 -14.30 7.63 -7.58
C GLN A 33 -14.01 8.59 -6.42
N LYS A 34 -14.78 9.68 -6.33
CA LYS A 34 -14.56 10.74 -5.32
C LYS A 34 -14.53 10.20 -3.89
N THR A 35 -15.40 9.25 -3.56
CA THR A 35 -15.48 8.68 -2.21
C THR A 35 -14.24 7.86 -1.88
N VAL A 36 -13.77 7.03 -2.81
CA VAL A 36 -12.54 6.23 -2.64
C VAL A 36 -11.34 7.16 -2.50
N TYR A 37 -11.20 8.16 -3.37
CA TYR A 37 -10.11 9.14 -3.28
C TYR A 37 -10.09 9.87 -1.93
N ARG A 38 -11.24 10.28 -1.40
CA ARG A 38 -11.35 10.99 -0.11
C ARG A 38 -11.10 10.09 1.10
N ARG A 39 -11.31 8.79 0.96
CA ARG A 39 -11.15 7.78 2.03
C ARG A 39 -10.00 6.83 1.74
N CYS A 40 -9.11 7.22 0.83
CA CYS A 40 -7.98 6.39 0.45
C CYS A 40 -7.10 6.21 1.69
N PRO A 41 -6.85 4.98 2.13
CA PRO A 41 -5.88 4.74 3.18
C PRO A 41 -4.50 5.18 2.72
N GLU A 42 -3.56 5.18 3.66
CA GLU A 42 -2.17 5.44 3.37
C GLU A 42 -1.66 4.51 2.25
N ILE A 43 -1.03 5.11 1.24
CA ILE A 43 -0.43 4.40 0.12
C ILE A 43 1.00 4.06 0.50
N ILE A 44 1.29 2.77 0.60
CA ILE A 44 2.60 2.22 0.97
C ILE A 44 3.45 1.94 -0.28
N GLY A 45 2.80 1.69 -1.43
CA GLY A 45 3.51 1.42 -2.67
C GLY A 45 2.64 1.57 -3.91
N ILE A 46 3.32 1.61 -5.05
CA ILE A 46 2.74 1.64 -6.39
C ILE A 46 3.43 0.59 -7.24
N ALA A 47 2.69 -0.06 -8.14
CA ALA A 47 3.19 -1.10 -9.02
C ALA A 47 2.54 -1.03 -10.40
N CYS A 48 3.31 -1.41 -11.42
CA CYS A 48 2.87 -1.63 -12.79
C CYS A 48 2.57 -3.12 -13.00
N GLY A 49 1.29 -3.43 -13.07
CA GLY A 49 0.75 -4.77 -13.19
C GLY A 49 0.51 -5.42 -11.83
N TYR A 50 -0.44 -6.36 -11.83
CA TYR A 50 -0.81 -7.06 -10.60
C TYR A 50 0.30 -7.97 -10.08
N GLY A 51 1.10 -8.54 -10.98
CA GLY A 51 2.25 -9.38 -10.61
C GLY A 51 3.32 -8.62 -9.83
N GLU A 52 3.66 -7.40 -10.27
CA GLU A 52 4.59 -6.54 -9.52
C GLU A 52 4.01 -6.13 -8.17
N ALA A 53 2.70 -5.86 -8.10
CA ALA A 53 2.03 -5.55 -6.84
C ALA A 53 2.12 -6.71 -5.83
N LEU A 54 1.93 -7.96 -6.30
CA LEU A 54 2.09 -9.16 -5.46
C LEU A 54 3.52 -9.33 -4.98
N GLU A 55 4.50 -9.11 -5.86
CA GLU A 55 5.91 -9.21 -5.52
C GLU A 55 6.32 -8.16 -4.47
N LEU A 56 5.80 -6.93 -4.58
CA LEU A 56 6.01 -5.89 -3.56
C LEU A 56 5.44 -6.31 -2.19
N VAL A 57 4.22 -6.87 -2.17
CA VAL A 57 3.62 -7.40 -0.93
C VAL A 57 4.45 -8.56 -0.35
N ARG A 58 4.95 -9.46 -1.21
CA ARG A 58 5.84 -10.56 -0.79
C ARG A 58 7.12 -10.03 -0.15
N GLN A 59 7.75 -9.03 -0.76
CA GLN A 59 8.96 -8.40 -0.24
C GLN A 59 8.72 -7.70 1.11
N LEU A 60 7.60 -7.00 1.27
CA LEU A 60 7.21 -6.39 2.55
C LEU A 60 7.03 -7.45 3.65
N ALA A 61 6.35 -8.55 3.34
CA ALA A 61 6.18 -9.66 4.29
C ALA A 61 7.53 -10.29 4.67
N GLU A 62 8.41 -10.49 3.68
CA GLU A 62 9.75 -11.04 3.90
C GLU A 62 10.62 -10.11 4.77
N ALA A 63 10.62 -8.79 4.49
CA ALA A 63 11.35 -7.80 5.27
C ALA A 63 10.86 -7.73 6.72
N THR A 64 9.54 -7.69 6.90
CA THR A 64 8.88 -7.73 8.22
C THR A 64 9.33 -8.95 9.00
N TYR A 65 9.28 -10.14 8.39
CA TYR A 65 9.68 -11.37 9.05
C TYR A 65 11.17 -11.41 9.37
N LYS A 66 12.03 -10.93 8.47
CA LYS A 66 13.48 -10.88 8.70
C LYS A 66 13.83 -10.00 9.89
N MET A 67 13.22 -8.83 10.01
CA MET A 67 13.53 -7.84 11.05
C MET A 67 12.83 -8.13 12.38
N GLN A 68 11.58 -8.56 12.37
CA GLN A 68 10.76 -8.69 13.59
C GLN A 68 10.48 -10.12 14.03
N LYS A 69 10.79 -11.11 13.19
CA LYS A 69 10.44 -12.53 13.41
C LYS A 69 8.93 -12.76 13.59
N ASN A 70 8.10 -11.89 13.02
CA ASN A 70 6.65 -11.99 13.00
C ASN A 70 6.11 -11.56 11.63
N GLY A 71 4.79 -11.59 11.44
CA GLY A 71 4.13 -11.16 10.20
C GLY A 71 3.46 -9.79 10.29
N ASP A 72 3.78 -8.95 11.29
CA ASP A 72 3.09 -7.67 11.52
C ASP A 72 3.72 -6.53 10.70
N ILE A 73 3.27 -6.44 9.44
CA ILE A 73 3.71 -5.45 8.44
C ILE A 73 3.32 -4.04 8.87
N ARG A 74 2.15 -3.85 9.49
CA ARG A 74 1.70 -2.51 9.94
C ARG A 74 2.67 -1.94 10.97
N ARG A 75 3.04 -2.75 11.97
CA ARG A 75 4.03 -2.35 12.98
C ARG A 75 5.41 -2.15 12.38
N TYR A 76 5.78 -2.92 11.37
CA TYR A 76 7.03 -2.73 10.64
C TYR A 76 7.11 -1.38 9.94
N LEU A 77 6.10 -1.02 9.17
CA LEU A 77 6.06 0.26 8.46
C LEU A 77 6.07 1.46 9.42
N GLY A 78 5.31 1.40 10.52
CA GLY A 78 5.27 2.49 11.51
C GLY A 78 6.64 2.79 12.12
N ARG A 79 7.46 1.75 12.40
CA ARG A 79 8.82 1.94 12.92
C ARG A 79 9.75 2.63 11.93
N GLN A 80 9.65 2.29 10.64
CA GLN A 80 10.49 2.92 9.62
C GLN A 80 10.19 4.41 9.48
N GLN A 81 8.91 4.80 9.58
CA GLN A 81 8.50 6.20 9.54
C GLN A 81 8.98 6.98 10.77
N GLU A 82 8.96 6.36 11.96
CA GLU A 82 9.52 6.95 13.19
C GLU A 82 11.04 7.17 13.07
N ASP A 83 11.77 6.18 12.55
CA ASP A 83 13.22 6.25 12.33
C ASP A 83 13.58 7.35 11.31
N GLU A 84 12.82 7.49 10.22
CA GLU A 84 12.99 8.57 9.22
C GLU A 84 12.66 9.96 9.78
N SER A 85 11.72 10.07 10.71
CA SER A 85 11.34 11.36 11.33
C SER A 85 12.39 11.90 12.32
N CYS A 86 13.33 11.05 12.74
CA CYS A 86 14.38 11.38 13.70
C CYS A 86 15.70 11.81 13.02
N MET A 87 15.78 11.69 11.69
CA MET A 87 16.93 12.13 10.87
C MET A 87 16.69 13.53 10.30
#